data_AF-A0A9C7PLR7-F1
#
_entry.id   AF-A0A9C7PLR7-F1
#
_cell.length_a   1.000
_cell.length_b   1.000
_cell.length_c   1.000
_cell.angle_alpha   90.00
_cell.angle_beta   90.00
_cell.angle_gamma   90.00
#
_symmetry.space_group_name_H-M   'P 1'
#
loop_
_entity.id
_entity.type
_entity.pdbx_description
1 polymer ?
#
loop_
_entity_poly.entity_id
_entity_poly.type
_entity_poly.pdbx_seq_one_letter_code
_entity_poly.pdbx_strand_id
1 'polypeptide(L)'
;MSTLAHVFEAEGIATVALGSIRKQIESSSPPRGLWCDFPLGRPLGKPGDPEFQHRVLKAAFSLLNATEPVFVEFDESIPDVGDTMLTCSLPPRNDPDVHPAIDEARGLLPAYSRGAKMSGGRFGAGRVVAAEDIPSAIEAFIRVSEGTPWADAGIPGLPMRVSHDIRSYYETAALAMVDHALLPGPVPAGSSTRPKPAK
;
A
#
# COMPACT_ATOMS: atom_id res chain seq x y z
N MET A 1 -2.68 -17.33 8.40
CA MET A 1 -3.80 -17.57 7.46
C MET A 1 -3.77 -18.99 6.87
N SER A 2 -3.33 -20.03 7.60
CA SER A 2 -3.28 -21.39 7.05
C SER A 2 -4.60 -22.15 7.20
N THR A 3 -5.36 -21.92 8.28
CA THR A 3 -6.66 -22.58 8.51
C THR A 3 -7.65 -22.35 7.36
N LEU A 4 -7.75 -21.11 6.87
CA LEU A 4 -8.61 -20.80 5.71
C LEU A 4 -8.15 -21.49 4.43
N ALA A 5 -6.83 -21.60 4.23
CA ALA A 5 -6.29 -22.30 3.06
C ALA A 5 -6.76 -23.76 3.05
N HIS A 6 -6.67 -24.47 4.18
CA HIS A 6 -7.16 -25.85 4.29
C HIS A 6 -8.66 -25.97 4.05
N VAL A 7 -9.47 -25.04 4.59
CA VAL A 7 -10.93 -25.04 4.35
C VAL A 7 -11.24 -24.85 2.87
N PHE A 8 -10.53 -23.93 2.19
CA PHE A 8 -10.73 -23.71 0.76
C PHE A 8 -10.32 -24.92 -0.08
N GLU A 9 -9.20 -25.58 0.24
CA GLU A 9 -8.80 -26.82 -0.45
C GLU A 9 -9.83 -27.93 -0.28
N ALA A 10 -10.40 -28.08 0.92
CA ALA A 10 -11.43 -29.09 1.19
C ALA A 10 -12.69 -28.88 0.33
N GLU A 11 -12.97 -27.63 -0.04
CA GLU A 11 -14.07 -27.23 -0.94
C GLU A 11 -13.64 -27.15 -2.42
N GLY A 12 -12.43 -27.63 -2.77
CA GLY A 12 -11.93 -27.68 -4.15
C GLY A 12 -11.39 -26.35 -4.70
N ILE A 13 -11.10 -25.38 -3.84
CA ILE A 13 -10.49 -24.10 -4.20
C ILE A 13 -8.99 -24.17 -3.89
N ALA A 14 -8.17 -24.25 -4.95
CA ALA A 14 -6.73 -24.31 -4.81
C ALA A 14 -6.14 -23.00 -4.25
N THR A 15 -5.18 -23.14 -3.35
CA THR A 15 -4.52 -22.08 -2.59
C THR A 15 -3.00 -22.25 -2.62
N VAL A 16 -2.30 -21.13 -2.50
CA VAL A 16 -0.85 -21.06 -2.29
C VAL A 16 -0.60 -19.95 -1.27
N ALA A 17 0.20 -20.23 -0.25
CA ALA A 17 0.59 -19.27 0.78
C ALA A 17 2.02 -18.77 0.54
N LEU A 18 2.19 -17.45 0.44
CA LEU A 18 3.51 -16.81 0.44
C LEU A 18 3.85 -16.35 1.87
N GLY A 19 5.01 -16.74 2.38
CA GLY A 19 5.46 -16.38 3.73
C GLY A 19 6.81 -15.69 3.70
N SER A 20 6.96 -14.62 4.50
CA SER A 20 8.25 -13.92 4.68
C SER A 20 9.06 -14.46 5.87
N ILE A 21 8.40 -15.11 6.84
CA ILE A 21 9.04 -15.66 8.04
C ILE A 21 8.99 -17.19 7.97
N ARG A 22 10.15 -17.82 7.76
CA ARG A 22 10.28 -19.28 7.61
C ARG A 22 9.57 -20.08 8.70
N LYS A 23 9.87 -19.79 9.97
CA LYS A 23 9.27 -20.50 11.12
C LYS A 23 7.74 -20.40 11.16
N GLN A 24 7.18 -19.28 10.71
CA GLN A 24 5.72 -19.10 10.74
C GLN A 24 5.03 -19.91 9.67
N ILE A 25 5.56 -19.91 8.45
CA ILE A 25 4.98 -20.68 7.36
C ILE A 25 5.12 -22.19 7.62
N GLU A 26 6.28 -22.63 8.12
CA GLU A 26 6.51 -24.01 8.57
C GLU A 26 5.52 -24.41 9.67
N SER A 27 5.38 -23.61 10.74
CA SER A 27 4.46 -23.91 11.84
C SER A 27 2.99 -23.89 11.42
N SER A 28 2.64 -23.09 10.42
CA SER A 28 1.27 -22.99 9.94
C SER A 28 0.91 -24.09 8.94
N SER A 29 1.89 -24.79 8.38
CA SER A 29 1.73 -25.93 7.46
C SER A 29 0.66 -25.73 6.37
N PRO A 30 0.73 -24.69 5.52
CA PRO A 30 -0.26 -24.50 4.47
C PRO A 30 -0.23 -25.66 3.45
N PRO A 31 -1.33 -25.93 2.73
CA PRO A 31 -1.37 -26.96 1.69
C PRO A 31 -0.29 -26.78 0.61
N ARG A 32 0.06 -25.54 0.25
CA ARG A 32 1.20 -25.19 -0.59
C ARG A 32 1.83 -23.91 -0.03
N GLY A 33 3.08 -23.98 0.40
CA GLY A 33 3.81 -22.85 0.95
C GLY A 33 5.04 -22.49 0.11
N LEU A 34 5.13 -21.23 -0.30
CA LEU A 34 6.36 -20.63 -0.82
C LEU A 34 6.94 -19.71 0.26
N TRP A 35 8.10 -20.06 0.79
CA TRP A 35 8.88 -19.14 1.62
C TRP A 35 9.72 -18.23 0.74
N CYS A 36 9.60 -16.93 0.95
CA CYS A 36 10.41 -15.91 0.31
C CYS A 36 11.18 -15.16 1.38
N ASP A 37 12.52 -15.19 1.33
CA ASP A 37 13.39 -14.46 2.26
C ASP A 37 13.45 -12.97 1.89
N PHE A 38 12.31 -12.30 2.03
CA PHE A 38 12.11 -10.87 1.72
C PHE A 38 11.72 -10.10 2.97
N PRO A 39 11.97 -8.77 3.01
CA PRO A 39 11.53 -7.94 4.12
C PRO A 39 10.01 -8.01 4.30
N LEU A 40 9.57 -7.93 5.55
CA LEU A 40 8.14 -7.97 5.90
C LEU A 40 7.35 -6.90 5.13
N GLY A 41 6.17 -7.30 4.63
CA GLY A 41 5.32 -6.43 3.81
C GLY A 41 5.66 -6.42 2.32
N ARG A 42 6.65 -7.20 1.87
CA ARG A 42 7.03 -7.32 0.45
C ARG A 42 6.91 -8.76 -0.06
N PRO A 43 5.72 -9.40 -0.03
CA PRO A 43 5.57 -10.81 -0.37
C PRO A 43 5.95 -11.16 -1.83
N LEU A 44 5.95 -10.18 -2.73
CA LEU A 44 6.39 -10.35 -4.13
C LEU A 44 7.79 -9.78 -4.41
N GLY A 45 8.51 -9.35 -3.37
CA GLY A 45 9.87 -8.83 -3.44
C GLY A 45 9.97 -7.36 -3.86
N LYS A 46 10.82 -7.07 -4.86
CA LYS A 46 11.24 -5.70 -5.23
C LYS A 46 10.04 -4.88 -5.75
N PRO A 47 9.70 -3.73 -5.11
CA PRO A 47 8.69 -2.82 -5.65
C PRO A 47 9.10 -2.31 -7.04
N GLY A 48 8.13 -2.19 -7.96
CA GLY A 48 8.37 -1.65 -9.30
C GLY A 48 9.18 -2.54 -10.24
N ASP A 49 9.45 -3.81 -9.88
CA ASP A 49 10.15 -4.78 -10.72
C ASP A 49 9.18 -5.91 -11.16
N PRO A 50 8.47 -5.74 -12.29
CA PRO A 50 7.51 -6.73 -12.75
C PRO A 50 8.17 -8.06 -13.10
N GLU A 51 9.40 -8.06 -13.61
CA GLU A 51 10.08 -9.30 -13.98
C GLU A 51 10.36 -10.15 -12.74
N PHE A 52 10.89 -9.54 -11.68
CA PHE A 52 11.08 -10.20 -10.40
C PHE A 52 9.76 -10.72 -9.82
N GLN A 53 8.73 -9.87 -9.78
CA GLN A 53 7.43 -10.23 -9.23
C GLN A 53 6.77 -11.39 -10.01
N HIS A 54 6.88 -11.39 -11.34
CA HIS A 54 6.40 -12.51 -12.16
C HIS A 54 7.17 -13.80 -11.91
N ARG A 55 8.48 -13.75 -11.61
CA ARG A 55 9.22 -14.95 -11.20
C ARG A 55 8.70 -15.52 -9.88
N VAL A 56 8.46 -14.67 -8.88
CA VAL A 56 7.87 -15.09 -7.60
C VAL A 56 6.50 -15.72 -7.80
N LEU A 57 5.63 -15.09 -8.60
CA LEU A 57 4.31 -15.63 -8.94
C LEU A 57 4.41 -16.95 -9.70
N LYS A 58 5.36 -17.07 -10.64
CA LYS A 58 5.59 -18.32 -11.39
C LYS A 58 6.04 -19.44 -10.46
N ALA A 59 6.93 -19.17 -9.52
CA ALA A 59 7.33 -20.14 -8.50
C ALA A 59 6.14 -20.56 -7.63
N ALA A 60 5.35 -19.60 -7.15
CA ALA A 60 4.15 -19.85 -6.35
C ALA A 60 3.13 -20.73 -7.11
N PHE A 61 2.79 -20.37 -8.35
CA PHE A 61 1.83 -21.13 -9.16
C PHE A 61 2.36 -22.49 -9.61
N SER A 62 3.68 -22.68 -9.70
CA SER A 62 4.25 -23.99 -10.01
C SER A 62 3.91 -25.04 -8.92
N LEU A 63 3.68 -24.58 -7.67
CA LEU A 63 3.26 -25.44 -6.56
C LEU A 63 1.85 -26.02 -6.75
N LEU A 64 1.01 -25.47 -7.64
CA LEU A 64 -0.32 -26.00 -7.94
C LEU A 64 -0.27 -27.39 -8.59
N ASN A 65 0.89 -27.80 -9.13
CA ASN A 65 1.09 -29.14 -9.68
C ASN A 65 1.39 -30.19 -8.59
N ALA A 66 1.58 -29.78 -7.34
CA ALA A 66 1.81 -30.72 -6.25
C ALA A 66 0.52 -31.45 -5.87
N THR A 67 0.60 -32.77 -5.72
CA THR A 67 -0.52 -33.61 -5.28
C THR A 67 -0.59 -33.75 -3.76
N GLU A 68 0.48 -33.39 -3.06
CA GLU A 68 0.62 -33.49 -1.61
C GLU A 68 1.03 -32.13 -1.03
N PRO A 69 0.91 -31.91 0.29
CA PRO A 69 1.38 -30.69 0.91
C PRO A 69 2.87 -30.43 0.65
N VAL A 70 3.19 -29.24 0.13
CA VAL A 70 4.57 -28.86 -0.22
C VAL A 70 4.98 -27.54 0.41
N PHE A 71 6.25 -27.48 0.78
CA PHE A 71 6.92 -26.28 1.26
C PHE A 71 8.20 -26.07 0.44
N VAL A 72 8.30 -24.93 -0.22
CA VAL A 72 9.41 -24.60 -1.13
C VAL A 72 10.00 -23.24 -0.76
N GLU A 73 11.32 -23.12 -0.85
CA GLU A 73 12.07 -21.88 -0.69
C GLU A 73 12.27 -21.22 -2.07
N PHE A 74 12.00 -19.92 -2.16
CA PHE A 74 12.29 -19.13 -3.35
C PHE A 74 13.81 -18.94 -3.51
N ASP A 75 14.29 -18.90 -4.75
CA ASP A 75 15.71 -19.04 -5.11
C ASP A 75 16.56 -17.80 -4.89
N GLU A 76 15.94 -16.64 -4.63
CA GLU A 76 16.63 -15.37 -4.35
C GLU A 76 16.14 -14.78 -3.03
N SER A 77 17.05 -14.23 -2.22
CA SER A 77 16.71 -13.46 -1.02
C SER A 77 16.88 -11.96 -1.26
N ILE A 78 16.10 -11.16 -0.52
CA ILE A 78 16.22 -9.71 -0.50
C ILE A 78 16.58 -9.34 0.95
N PRO A 79 17.80 -8.85 1.20
CA PRO A 79 18.19 -8.49 2.56
C PRO A 79 17.35 -7.33 3.07
N ASP A 80 17.02 -7.37 4.37
CA ASP A 80 16.43 -6.23 5.05
C ASP A 80 17.51 -5.21 5.36
N VAL A 81 17.65 -4.22 4.47
CA VAL A 81 18.57 -3.09 4.66
C VAL A 81 17.86 -2.08 5.58
N GLY A 82 17.84 -2.39 6.87
CA GLY A 82 17.11 -1.68 7.92
C GLY A 82 17.57 -0.24 8.24
N ASP A 83 18.13 0.48 7.26
CA ASP A 83 18.81 1.76 7.49
C ASP A 83 17.93 3.00 7.26
N THR A 84 16.67 2.85 6.87
CA THR A 84 15.78 4.01 6.72
C THR A 84 14.44 3.75 7.40
N MET A 85 14.25 4.32 8.59
CA MET A 85 12.91 4.47 9.12
C MET A 85 12.08 5.22 8.08
N LEU A 86 10.98 4.62 7.65
CA LEU A 86 9.99 5.28 6.80
C LEU A 86 9.29 6.36 7.63
N THR A 87 9.94 7.52 7.78
CA THR A 87 9.30 8.69 8.37
C THR A 87 8.58 9.43 7.24
N CYS A 88 7.25 9.55 7.36
CA CYS A 88 6.55 10.58 6.61
C CYS A 88 6.77 11.88 7.38
N SER A 89 7.70 12.71 6.92
CA SER A 89 7.78 14.09 7.39
C SER A 89 6.43 14.74 7.08
N LEU A 90 5.69 15.14 8.11
CA LEU A 90 4.45 15.89 7.92
C LEU A 90 4.83 17.15 7.09
N PRO A 91 4.19 17.39 5.94
CA PRO A 91 4.48 18.58 5.17
C PRO A 91 4.25 19.83 6.03
N PRO A 92 5.04 20.90 5.85
CA PRO A 92 4.82 22.14 6.57
C PRO A 92 3.40 22.65 6.26
N ARG A 93 2.78 23.27 7.27
CA ARG A 93 1.46 23.88 7.10
C ARG A 93 1.55 25.02 6.08
N ASN A 94 0.62 25.06 5.13
CA ASN A 94 0.54 26.13 4.14
C ASN A 94 -0.33 27.28 4.68
N ASP A 95 -1.46 26.94 5.31
CA ASP A 95 -2.37 27.89 5.95
C ASP A 95 -2.49 27.55 7.45
N PRO A 96 -1.92 28.37 8.35
CA PRO A 96 -1.98 28.11 9.78
C PRO A 96 -3.36 28.36 10.41
N ASP A 97 -4.24 29.11 9.74
CA ASP A 97 -5.51 29.59 10.30
C ASP A 97 -6.66 28.58 10.17
N VAL A 98 -6.49 27.56 9.33
CA VAL A 98 -7.47 26.46 9.17
C VAL A 98 -7.16 25.27 10.06
N HIS A 99 -8.03 24.26 10.10
CA HIS A 99 -7.72 23.02 10.81
C HIS A 99 -6.57 22.26 10.13
N PRO A 100 -5.58 21.69 10.85
CA PRO A 100 -4.42 21.02 10.25
C PRO A 100 -4.77 19.92 9.23
N ALA A 101 -5.79 19.10 9.52
CA ALA A 101 -6.25 18.06 8.59
C ALA A 101 -6.82 18.61 7.27
N ILE A 102 -7.42 19.80 7.30
CA ILE A 102 -7.96 20.45 6.10
C ILE A 102 -6.82 21.03 5.26
N ASP A 103 -5.86 21.69 5.89
CA ASP A 103 -4.66 22.23 5.24
C ASP A 103 -3.84 21.11 4.57
N GLU A 104 -3.62 20.02 5.28
CA GLU A 104 -2.92 18.83 4.77
C GLU A 104 -3.64 18.25 3.55
N ALA A 105 -4.96 18.00 3.64
CA ALA A 105 -5.73 17.46 2.54
C ALA A 105 -5.63 18.36 1.29
N ARG A 106 -5.72 19.68 1.45
CA ARG A 106 -5.53 20.65 0.35
C ARG A 106 -4.11 20.58 -0.23
N GLY A 107 -3.09 20.53 0.63
CA GLY A 107 -1.69 20.46 0.22
C GLY A 107 -1.32 19.19 -0.56
N LEU A 108 -2.02 18.08 -0.29
CA LEU A 108 -1.77 16.80 -0.96
C LEU A 108 -2.52 16.62 -2.29
N LEU A 109 -3.42 17.53 -2.67
CA LEU A 109 -4.21 17.40 -3.90
C LEU A 109 -3.35 17.30 -5.18
N PRO A 110 -2.23 18.03 -5.32
CA PRO A 110 -1.31 17.84 -6.44
C PRO A 110 -0.67 16.45 -6.45
N ALA A 111 -0.33 15.90 -5.29
CA ALA A 111 0.25 14.54 -5.18
C ALA A 111 -0.79 13.48 -5.54
N TYR A 112 -2.01 13.60 -5.01
CA TYR A 112 -3.14 12.76 -5.40
C TYR A 112 -3.35 12.78 -6.92
N SER A 113 -3.39 13.97 -7.53
CA SER A 113 -3.63 14.12 -8.96
C SER A 113 -2.56 13.43 -9.82
N ARG A 114 -1.30 13.43 -9.37
CA ARG A 114 -0.22 12.65 -10.01
C ARG A 114 -0.44 11.16 -9.84
N GLY A 115 -0.76 10.70 -8.63
CA GLY A 115 -1.02 9.29 -8.34
C GLY A 115 -2.17 8.73 -9.15
N ALA A 116 -3.28 9.47 -9.25
CA ALA A 116 -4.43 9.12 -10.06
C ALA A 116 -4.08 8.89 -11.54
N LYS A 117 -3.22 9.74 -12.10
CA LYS A 117 -2.70 9.59 -13.47
C LYS A 117 -1.78 8.38 -13.59
N MET A 118 -0.84 8.19 -12.65
CA MET A 118 0.09 7.05 -12.64
C MET A 118 -0.62 5.70 -12.60
N SER A 119 -1.70 5.60 -11.80
CA SER A 119 -2.50 4.39 -11.68
C SER A 119 -3.43 4.14 -12.88
N GLY A 120 -3.59 5.12 -13.78
CA GLY A 120 -4.53 5.04 -14.91
C GLY A 120 -5.97 4.83 -14.46
N GLY A 121 -6.40 5.48 -13.37
CA GLY A 121 -7.75 5.31 -12.81
C GLY A 121 -7.94 4.10 -11.90
N ARG A 122 -6.91 3.26 -11.70
CA ARG A 122 -6.98 2.06 -10.83
C ARG A 122 -6.68 2.39 -9.37
N PHE A 123 -7.51 3.20 -8.74
CA PHE A 123 -7.40 3.57 -7.32
C PHE A 123 -8.78 3.56 -6.64
N GLY A 124 -8.79 3.42 -5.32
CA GLY A 124 -10.03 3.21 -4.54
C GLY A 124 -10.80 4.48 -4.15
N ALA A 125 -10.31 5.66 -4.55
CA ALA A 125 -10.84 6.97 -4.15
C ALA A 125 -11.88 7.51 -5.15
N GLY A 126 -12.71 8.45 -4.70
CA GLY A 126 -13.63 9.18 -5.58
C GLY A 126 -14.99 8.48 -5.80
N ARG A 127 -15.38 7.52 -4.96
CA ARG A 127 -16.62 6.76 -5.15
C ARG A 127 -17.88 7.49 -4.66
N VAL A 128 -17.74 8.27 -3.60
CA VAL A 128 -18.79 9.06 -2.95
C VAL A 128 -18.40 10.54 -2.94
N VAL A 129 -17.14 10.85 -2.67
CA VAL A 129 -16.63 12.23 -2.59
C VAL A 129 -15.50 12.40 -3.59
N ALA A 130 -15.60 13.41 -4.46
CA ALA A 130 -14.54 13.77 -5.38
C ALA A 130 -13.30 14.27 -4.61
N ALA A 131 -12.12 14.17 -5.23
CA ALA A 131 -10.86 14.47 -4.54
C ALA A 131 -10.79 15.92 -4.04
N GLU A 132 -11.34 16.85 -4.82
CA GLU A 132 -11.51 18.27 -4.52
C GLU A 132 -12.41 18.54 -3.31
N ASP A 133 -13.36 17.63 -3.03
CA ASP A 133 -14.34 17.76 -1.94
C ASP A 133 -13.91 17.03 -0.66
N ILE A 134 -12.78 16.31 -0.69
CA ILE A 134 -12.21 15.62 0.48
C ILE A 134 -12.00 16.58 1.68
N PRO A 135 -11.50 17.82 1.52
CA PRO A 135 -11.37 18.74 2.65
C PRO A 135 -12.71 19.06 3.33
N SER A 136 -13.79 19.22 2.55
CA SER A 136 -15.14 19.45 3.09
C SER A 136 -15.70 18.22 3.79
N ALA A 137 -15.40 17.02 3.29
CA ALA A 137 -15.74 15.78 3.97
C ALA A 137 -15.00 15.66 5.32
N ILE A 138 -13.70 16.01 5.36
CA ILE A 138 -12.91 16.04 6.61
C ILE A 138 -13.49 17.05 7.60
N GLU A 139 -13.92 18.22 7.13
CA GLU A 139 -14.59 19.23 7.97
C GLU A 139 -15.85 18.68 8.65
N ALA A 140 -16.64 17.87 7.95
CA ALA A 140 -17.78 17.18 8.55
C ALA A 140 -17.37 16.24 9.69
N PHE A 141 -16.28 15.48 9.54
CA PHE A 141 -15.75 14.63 10.62
C PHE A 141 -15.15 15.44 11.78
N ILE A 142 -14.56 16.61 11.51
CA ILE A 142 -14.08 17.52 12.56
C ILE A 142 -15.26 17.99 13.42
N ARG A 143 -16.36 18.44 12.80
CA ARG A 143 -17.59 18.81 13.52
C ARG A 143 -18.10 17.68 14.42
N VAL A 144 -18.05 16.43 13.94
CA VAL A 144 -18.41 15.25 14.75
C VAL A 144 -17.46 15.11 15.96
N SER A 145 -16.15 15.25 15.75
CA SER A 145 -15.16 15.16 16.82
C SER A 145 -15.33 16.24 17.89
N GLU A 146 -15.88 17.40 17.51
CA GLU A 146 -16.20 18.53 18.39
C GLU A 146 -17.56 18.38 19.09
N GLY A 147 -18.31 17.30 18.81
CA GLY A 147 -19.56 16.96 19.49
C GLY A 147 -20.83 17.14 18.66
N THR A 148 -20.73 17.53 17.39
CA THR A 148 -21.89 17.60 16.50
C THR A 148 -22.44 16.18 16.25
N PRO A 149 -23.74 15.93 16.41
CA PRO A 149 -24.33 14.64 16.06
C PRO A 149 -24.07 14.28 14.59
N TRP A 150 -23.87 12.99 14.32
CA TRP A 150 -23.57 12.47 12.97
C TRP A 150 -24.58 12.91 11.90
N ALA A 151 -25.87 13.01 12.27
CA ALA A 151 -26.94 13.42 11.37
C ALA A 151 -26.85 14.90 10.95
N ASP A 152 -26.28 15.74 11.81
CA ASP A 152 -26.25 17.20 11.63
C ASP A 152 -24.87 17.69 11.13
N ALA A 153 -23.86 16.81 11.12
CA ALA A 153 -22.49 17.16 10.75
C ALA A 153 -22.28 17.41 9.25
N GLY A 154 -23.28 17.11 8.41
CA GLY A 154 -23.20 17.36 6.95
C GLY A 154 -22.25 16.42 6.22
N ILE A 155 -22.17 15.15 6.61
CA ILE A 155 -21.35 14.15 5.92
C ILE A 155 -22.00 13.84 4.56
N PRO A 156 -21.27 13.89 3.42
CA PRO A 156 -21.82 13.84 2.06
C PRO A 156 -22.36 12.45 1.63
N GLY A 157 -22.52 11.51 2.55
CA GLY A 157 -22.99 10.16 2.28
C GLY A 157 -22.86 9.25 3.49
N LEU A 158 -22.81 7.95 3.26
CA LEU A 158 -22.57 6.97 4.32
C LEU A 158 -21.17 7.17 4.91
N PRO A 159 -21.01 7.45 6.22
CA PRO A 159 -19.73 7.80 6.80
C PRO A 159 -18.61 6.82 6.49
N MET A 160 -18.89 5.51 6.57
CA MET A 160 -17.93 4.46 6.25
C MET A 160 -17.38 4.60 4.82
N ARG A 161 -18.23 4.89 3.83
CA ARG A 161 -17.80 5.04 2.43
C ARG A 161 -16.99 6.31 2.23
N VAL A 162 -17.39 7.40 2.88
CA VAL A 162 -16.63 8.66 2.87
C VAL A 162 -15.25 8.45 3.51
N SER A 163 -15.15 7.73 4.63
CA SER A 163 -13.87 7.39 5.25
C SER A 163 -12.97 6.55 4.33
N HIS A 164 -13.54 5.64 3.52
CA HIS A 164 -12.76 4.93 2.49
C HIS A 164 -12.23 5.86 1.41
N ASP A 165 -13.03 6.82 0.93
CA ASP A 165 -12.57 7.79 -0.06
C ASP A 165 -11.45 8.68 0.52
N ILE A 166 -11.59 9.15 1.77
CA ILE A 166 -10.53 9.89 2.47
C ILE A 166 -9.27 9.03 2.57
N ARG A 167 -9.37 7.79 3.06
CA ARG A 167 -8.21 6.88 3.13
C ARG A 167 -7.55 6.68 1.77
N SER A 168 -8.33 6.36 0.74
CA SER A 168 -7.80 6.11 -0.60
C SER A 168 -7.22 7.37 -1.24
N TYR A 169 -7.72 8.57 -0.91
CA TYR A 169 -7.12 9.84 -1.30
C TYR A 169 -5.68 9.95 -0.78
N TYR A 170 -5.48 9.71 0.52
CA TYR A 170 -4.14 9.74 1.13
C TYR A 170 -3.22 8.63 0.62
N GLU A 171 -3.73 7.40 0.42
CA GLU A 171 -2.96 6.29 -0.16
C GLU A 171 -2.50 6.63 -1.59
N THR A 172 -3.40 7.20 -2.40
CA THR A 172 -3.09 7.59 -3.80
C THR A 172 -2.06 8.73 -3.83
N ALA A 173 -2.19 9.71 -2.95
CA ALA A 173 -1.19 10.77 -2.80
C ALA A 173 0.17 10.20 -2.37
N ALA A 174 0.19 9.29 -1.38
CA ALA A 174 1.41 8.67 -0.88
C ALA A 174 2.16 7.91 -1.98
N LEU A 175 1.46 7.12 -2.79
CA LEU A 175 2.05 6.40 -3.92
C LEU A 175 2.74 7.32 -4.94
N ALA A 176 2.27 8.56 -5.08
CA ALA A 176 2.88 9.54 -5.98
C ALA A 176 4.08 10.29 -5.38
N MET A 177 4.41 10.04 -4.11
CA MET A 177 5.49 10.71 -3.38
C MET A 177 6.68 9.78 -3.09
N VAL A 178 6.53 8.47 -3.31
CA VAL A 178 7.62 7.50 -3.16
C VAL A 178 8.31 7.20 -4.49
N ASP A 179 9.64 7.40 -4.52
CA ASP A 179 10.48 7.21 -5.71
C ASP A 179 10.49 5.76 -6.25
N HIS A 180 10.16 4.78 -5.41
CA HIS A 180 10.15 3.36 -5.77
C HIS A 180 8.76 2.83 -6.18
N ALA A 181 7.71 3.67 -6.12
CA ALA A 181 6.38 3.33 -6.67
C ALA A 181 6.26 3.71 -8.16
N LEU A 182 7.35 4.13 -8.79
CA LEU A 182 7.39 4.47 -10.21
C LEU A 182 7.08 3.22 -11.06
N LEU A 183 5.84 3.14 -11.53
CA LEU A 183 5.49 2.43 -12.75
C LEU A 183 6.31 3.00 -13.92
N PRO A 184 6.60 2.20 -14.99
CA PRO A 184 7.59 2.54 -16.00
C PRO A 184 7.27 3.89 -16.66
N GLY A 185 8.07 4.89 -16.30
CA GLY A 185 8.05 6.25 -16.79
C GLY A 185 9.37 6.91 -16.39
N PRO A 186 9.89 7.87 -17.18
CA PRO A 186 11.20 8.45 -16.93
C PRO A 186 11.22 9.12 -15.55
N VAL A 187 12.14 8.65 -14.69
CA VAL A 187 12.46 9.27 -13.40
C VAL A 187 12.89 10.72 -13.68
N PRO A 188 12.25 11.75 -13.10
CA PRO A 188 12.80 13.09 -13.14
C PRO A 188 14.14 13.05 -12.42
N ALA A 189 15.20 13.54 -13.07
CA ALA A 189 16.55 13.54 -12.51
C ALA A 189 16.59 14.29 -11.17
N GLY A 190 16.56 13.53 -10.07
CA GLY A 190 16.83 14.05 -8.73
C GLY A 190 18.28 14.52 -8.66
N SER A 191 18.48 15.72 -8.13
CA SER A 191 19.79 16.35 -7.98
C SER A 191 20.73 15.47 -7.13
N SER A 192 21.62 14.73 -7.81
CA SER A 192 22.75 14.06 -7.18
C SER A 192 23.71 15.12 -6.61
N THR A 193 23.56 15.46 -5.33
CA THR A 193 24.64 16.09 -4.58
C THR A 193 25.67 15.01 -4.24
N ARG A 194 26.57 14.75 -5.19
CA ARG A 194 27.77 13.94 -4.96
C ARG A 194 28.67 14.70 -3.96
N PRO A 195 29.12 14.11 -2.84
CA PRO A 195 30.03 14.78 -1.93
C PRO A 195 31.39 14.99 -2.61
N LYS A 196 31.95 16.20 -2.46
CA LYS A 196 33.28 16.55 -2.97
C LYS A 196 34.36 15.71 -2.27
N PRO A 197 35.40 15.25 -2.98
CA PRO A 197 36.51 14.54 -2.35
C PRO A 197 37.27 15.48 -1.40
N ALA A 198 37.54 14.98 -0.20
CA ALA A 198 38.40 15.65 0.78
C ALA A 198 39.80 15.85 0.19
N LYS A 199 40.36 17.04 0.43
CA LYS A 199 41.77 17.36 0.14
C LYS A 199 42.69 16.72 1.17
#